data_AF-A0A3N5VBC1-F1
#
_entry.id   AF-A0A3N5VBC1-F1
#
_cell.length_a   1.000
_cell.length_b   1.000
_cell.length_c   1.000
_cell.angle_alpha   90.00
_cell.angle_beta   90.00
_cell.angle_gamma   90.00
#
_symmetry.space_group_name_H-M   'P 1'
#
loop_
_entity.id
_entity.type
_entity.pdbx_description
1 polymer ?
#
loop_
_entity_poly.entity_id
_entity_poly.type
_entity_poly.pdbx_seq_one_letter_code
_entity_poly.pdbx_strand_id
1 'polypeptide(L)' 'MALRGLAKGRGDIKGLQGPLEGFNRLRIGGLRIVYRQISGKEILLEYANTRDVIYELYEKILERRKG' A
#
# COMPACT_ATOMS: atom_id res chain seq x y z
N MET A 1 -7.60 -8.93 -12.17
CA MET A 1 -7.58 -10.22 -11.43
C MET A 1 -7.28 -10.06 -9.95
N ALA A 2 -6.24 -9.31 -9.53
CA ALA A 2 -5.87 -9.18 -8.11
C ALA A 2 -6.92 -8.47 -7.22
N LEU A 3 -7.54 -7.37 -7.66
CA LEU A 3 -8.60 -6.69 -6.88
C LEU A 3 -9.83 -7.57 -6.65
N ARG A 4 -10.17 -8.46 -7.60
CA ARG A 4 -11.24 -9.46 -7.41
C ARG A 4 -10.84 -10.55 -6.40
N GLY A 5 -9.55 -10.89 -6.37
CA GLY A 5 -8.98 -11.79 -5.36
C GLY A 5 -9.02 -11.17 -3.97
N LEU A 6 -8.75 -9.87 -3.86
CA LEU A 6 -8.78 -9.11 -2.61
C LEU A 6 -10.14 -9.21 -1.91
N ALA A 7 -11.24 -9.10 -2.65
CA ALA A 7 -12.59 -9.28 -2.11
C ALA A 7 -12.85 -10.66 -1.49
N LYS A 8 -12.00 -11.66 -1.80
CA LYS A 8 -12.02 -13.02 -1.23
C LYS A 8 -10.86 -13.27 -0.28
N GLY A 9 -10.12 -12.23 0.13
CA GLY A 9 -8.92 -12.35 0.97
C GLY A 9 -7.74 -13.05 0.28
N ARG A 10 -7.70 -13.08 -1.05
CA ARG A 10 -6.65 -13.78 -1.83
C ARG A 10 -5.71 -12.80 -2.52
N GLY A 11 -4.42 -13.09 -2.44
CA GLY A 11 -3.35 -12.33 -3.12
C GLY A 11 -2.05 -12.33 -2.33
N ASP A 12 -1.05 -11.60 -2.82
CA ASP A 12 0.16 -11.27 -2.04
C ASP A 12 -0.19 -10.17 -1.03
N ILE A 13 -0.82 -10.61 0.07
CA ILE A 13 -1.32 -9.76 1.14
C ILE A 13 -0.42 -9.96 2.36
N LYS A 14 0.02 -8.86 2.95
CA LYS A 14 0.78 -8.87 4.20
C LYS A 14 0.13 -7.93 5.22
N GLY A 15 -0.21 -8.45 6.40
CA GLY A 15 -0.55 -7.63 7.56
C GLY A 15 0.65 -6.80 7.99
N LEU A 16 0.43 -5.51 8.20
CA LEU A 16 1.45 -4.58 8.67
C LEU A 16 1.52 -4.61 10.21
N GLN A 17 2.65 -4.20 10.76
CA GLN A 17 2.95 -4.31 12.19
C GLN A 17 3.43 -2.96 12.75
N GLY A 18 3.44 -2.84 14.07
CA GLY A 18 3.89 -1.63 14.76
C GLY A 18 2.93 -0.46 14.52
N PRO A 19 3.40 0.74 14.12
CA PRO A 19 2.53 1.90 13.89
C PRO A 19 1.45 1.70 12.83
N LEU A 20 1.57 0.67 11.99
CA LEU A 20 0.62 0.32 10.93
C LEU A 20 -0.14 -0.98 11.24
N GLU A 21 -0.15 -1.41 12.49
CA GLU A 21 -0.98 -2.54 12.91
C GLU A 21 -2.46 -2.28 12.58
N GLY A 22 -3.17 -3.31 12.11
CA GLY A 22 -4.53 -3.19 11.58
C GLY A 22 -4.64 -2.83 10.10
N PHE A 23 -3.52 -2.46 9.45
CA PHE A 23 -3.46 -2.27 8.01
C PHE A 23 -2.93 -3.52 7.30
N ASN A 24 -3.29 -3.65 6.03
CA ASN A 24 -2.83 -4.70 5.14
C ASN A 24 -2.23 -4.09 3.88
N ARG A 25 -1.24 -4.78 3.30
CA ARG A 25 -0.64 -4.42 2.02
C ARG A 25 -0.90 -5.50 0.99
N LEU A 26 -1.62 -5.17 -0.09
CA LEU A 26 -1.69 -6.01 -1.29
C LEU A 26 -0.59 -5.60 -2.29
N ARG A 27 0.14 -6.58 -2.82
CA ARG A 27 1.10 -6.39 -3.91
C ARG A 27 0.52 -6.89 -5.24
N ILE A 28 0.61 -6.03 -6.27
CA ILE A 28 0.25 -6.35 -7.66
C ILE A 28 1.42 -5.92 -8.55
N GLY A 29 2.37 -6.83 -8.80
CA GLY A 29 3.61 -6.49 -9.53
C GLY A 29 4.41 -5.37 -8.84
N GLY A 30 4.50 -4.21 -9.50
CA GLY A 30 5.12 -2.97 -9.02
C GLY A 30 4.25 -2.14 -8.06
N LEU A 31 2.94 -2.39 -8.01
CA LEU A 31 1.99 -1.64 -7.19
C LEU A 31 1.92 -2.18 -5.75
N ARG A 32 1.86 -1.28 -4.77
CA ARG A 32 1.57 -1.56 -3.36
C ARG A 32 0.32 -0.79 -2.96
N ILE A 33 -0.68 -1.50 -2.49
CA ILE A 33 -1.93 -0.94 -1.99
C ILE A 33 -1.98 -1.18 -0.49
N VAL A 34 -2.04 -0.11 0.30
CA VAL A 34 -2.30 -0.15 1.74
C VAL A 34 -3.78 0.08 1.95
N TYR A 35 -4.41 -0.81 2.70
CA TYR A 35 -5.83 -0.75 3.01
C TYR A 35 -6.10 -1.29 4.41
N ARG A 36 -7.28 -0.98 4.94
CA ARG A 36 -7.79 -1.60 6.18
C ARG A 36 -9.22 -2.07 5.98
N GLN A 37 -9.60 -3.11 6.71
CA GLN A 37 -10.98 -3.59 6.71
C GLN A 37 -11.83 -2.64 7.58
N ILE A 38 -12.94 -2.15 7.04
CA ILE A 38 -13.87 -1.29 7.79
C ILE A 38 -15.18 -2.02 8.15
N SER A 39 -15.58 -3.00 7.35
CA SER A 39 -16.70 -3.91 7.62
C SER A 39 -16.42 -5.25 6.92
N GLY A 40 -17.19 -6.32 7.17
CA GLY A 40 -16.87 -7.66 6.64
C GLY A 40 -16.66 -7.76 5.12
N LYS A 41 -17.23 -6.85 4.32
CA LYS A 41 -17.05 -6.81 2.85
C LYS A 41 -16.46 -5.51 2.32
N GLU A 42 -16.22 -4.52 3.19
CA GLU A 42 -15.70 -3.22 2.78
C GLU A 42 -14.31 -2.97 3.31
N ILE A 43 -13.47 -2.43 2.44
CA ILE A 43 -12.12 -1.98 2.74
C ILE A 43 -12.01 -0.50 2.44
N LEU A 44 -11.23 0.20 3.25
CA LEU A 44 -10.79 1.55 2.95
C LEU A 44 -9.40 1.49 2.33
N LEU A 45 -9.25 2.06 1.13
CA LEU A 45 -7.96 2.22 0.47
C LEU A 45 -7.31 3.50 0.99
N GLU A 46 -6.21 3.34 1.71
CA GLU A 46 -5.50 4.43 2.38
C GLU A 46 -4.38 4.97 1.50
N TYR A 47 -3.77 4.08 0.70
CA TYR A 47 -2.71 4.44 -0.24
C TYR A 47 -2.60 3.40 -1.35
N ALA A 48 -2.35 3.85 -2.59
CA ALA A 48 -2.00 2.96 -3.69
C ALA A 48 -0.97 3.62 -4.59
N ASN A 49 0.21 3.02 -4.71
CA ASN A 49 1.23 3.53 -5.61
C ASN A 49 2.27 2.49 -6.00
N THR A 50 3.07 2.79 -7.02
CA THR A 50 4.26 2.00 -7.34
C THR A 50 5.36 2.26 -6.31
N ARG A 51 6.34 1.35 -6.24
CA ARG A 51 7.54 1.57 -5.41
C ARG A 51 8.29 2.84 -5.82
N ASP A 52 8.15 3.25 -7.08
CA ASP A 52 8.94 4.32 -7.68
C ASP A 52 8.63 5.69 -7.07
N VAL A 53 7.42 5.90 -6.56
CA VAL A 53 7.06 7.14 -5.85
C VAL A 53 7.83 7.34 -4.55
N ILE A 54 8.35 6.27 -3.92
CA ILE A 54 9.28 6.44 -2.80
C ILE A 54 10.61 7.04 -3.28
N TYR A 55 11.11 6.63 -4.45
CA TYR A 55 12.33 7.17 -5.03
C TYR A 55 12.12 8.62 -5.46
N GLU A 56 11.03 8.93 -6.15
CA GLU A 56 10.69 10.30 -6.55
C GLU A 56 10.52 11.24 -5.33
N LEU A 57 9.88 10.75 -4.26
CA LEU A 57 9.74 11.54 -3.03
C LEU A 57 11.09 11.76 -2.34
N TYR A 58 11.95 10.74 -2.32
CA TYR A 58 13.26 10.84 -1.73
C TYR A 58 14.20 11.74 -2.54
N GLU A 59 14.16 11.69 -3.86
CA GLU A 59 14.87 12.61 -4.76
C GLU A 59 14.48 14.06 -4.46
N LYS A 60 13.18 14.34 -4.33
CA LYS A 60 12.69 15.68 -3.95
C LYS A 60 13.15 16.12 -2.56
N ILE A 61 13.27 15.19 -1.60
CA ILE A 61 13.83 15.49 -0.27
C ILE A 61 15.31 15.82 -0.37
N LEU A 62 16.08 15.10 -1.20
CA LEU A 62 17.50 15.36 -1.41
C LEU A 62 17.74 16.70 -2.12
N GLU A 63 16.92 17.06 -3.11
CA GLU A 63 16.98 18.37 -3.78
C GLU A 63 16.76 19.50 -2.78
N ARG A 64 15.74 19.39 -1.92
CA ARG A 64 15.43 20.39 -0.88
C ARG A 64 16.52 20.52 0.20
N ARG A 65 17.45 19.57 0.32
CA ARG A 65 18.59 19.63 1.25
C ARG A 65 19.84 20.25 0.63
N LYS A 66 19.87 20.42 -0.69
CA LYS A 66 21.02 20.97 -1.44
C LYS A 66 20.89 22.47 -1.73
N GLY A 67 19.72 23.06 -1.50
CA GLY A 67 19.48 24.51 -1.55
C GLY A 67 19.19 25.05 -0.16
#